data_AF-A0A0J0YLE5-F1
#
_entry.id   AF-A0A0J0YLE5-F1
#
_cell.length_a   1.000
_cell.length_b   1.000
_cell.length_c   1.000
_cell.angle_alpha   90.00
_cell.angle_beta   90.00
_cell.angle_gamma   90.00
#
_symmetry.space_group_name_H-M   'P 1'
#
loop_
_entity.id
_entity.type
_entity.pdbx_description
1 polymer ?
#
loop_
_entity_poly.entity_id
_entity_poly.type
_entity_poly.pdbx_seq_one_letter_code
_entity_poly.pdbx_strand_id
1 'polypeptide(L)'
;MKTLKILRIIFTLILGGIMILGGFNKFESPSPAPTEMVETIKKGEEVAPNTEVLKIQNYIFGMQQTNYFWQFLGFVELLAGVLLISQLFSLMGAIIALPVTINIFLFHLFLEPNEVGELVQMSGLLLINLAIIGFSFKLWKPMLYNKTALKFS
;
A
#
# COMPACT_ATOMS: atom_id res chain seq x y z
N MET A 1 16.86 22.34 10.64
CA MET A 1 15.40 22.56 10.80
C MET A 1 14.66 22.76 9.48
N LYS A 2 15.18 23.51 8.50
CA LYS A 2 14.53 23.67 7.18
C LYS A 2 14.62 22.42 6.31
N THR A 3 15.79 21.77 6.25
CA THR A 3 16.04 20.55 5.47
C THR A 3 15.09 19.40 5.81
N LEU A 4 14.86 19.13 7.11
CA LEU A 4 13.95 18.06 7.55
C LEU A 4 12.48 18.33 7.14
N LYS A 5 12.07 19.60 7.09
CA LYS A 5 10.73 19.99 6.62
C LYS A 5 10.60 19.78 5.11
N ILE A 6 11.61 20.19 4.34
CA ILE A 6 11.65 19.98 2.89
C ILE A 6 11.63 18.48 2.58
N LEU A 7 12.45 17.69 3.26
CA LEU A 7 12.49 16.24 3.10
C LEU A 7 11.14 15.59 3.38
N ARG A 8 10.48 15.99 4.48
CA ARG A 8 9.13 15.52 4.80
C ARG A 8 8.14 15.83 3.68
N ILE A 9 8.16 17.05 3.14
CA ILE A 9 7.26 17.45 2.04
C ILE A 9 7.53 16.62 0.78
N ILE A 10 8.81 16.42 0.43
CA ILE A 10 9.17 15.58 -0.73
C ILE A 10 8.64 14.15 -0.53
N PHE A 11 8.87 13.58 0.64
CA PHE A 11 8.43 12.22 0.96
C PHE A 11 6.91 12.07 0.93
N THR A 12 6.16 13.02 1.49
CA THR A 12 4.69 12.99 1.47
C THR A 12 4.13 13.16 0.06
N LEU A 13 4.77 13.97 -0.79
CA LEU A 13 4.38 14.11 -2.19
C LEU A 13 4.66 12.85 -3.00
N ILE A 14 5.83 12.21 -2.82
CA ILE A 14 6.18 10.96 -3.50
C ILE A 14 5.20 9.86 -3.09
N LEU A 15 5.08 9.59 -1.78
CA LEU A 15 4.22 8.52 -1.29
C LEU A 15 2.75 8.81 -1.62
N GLY A 16 2.31 10.05 -1.41
CA GLY A 16 0.95 10.46 -1.68
C GLY A 16 0.58 10.34 -3.16
N GLY A 17 1.47 10.78 -4.07
CA GLY A 17 1.27 10.63 -5.50
C GLY A 17 1.16 9.17 -5.94
N ILE A 18 2.04 8.30 -5.43
CA ILE A 18 2.00 6.87 -5.74
C ILE A 18 0.71 6.20 -5.22
N MET A 19 0.25 6.56 -4.02
CA MET A 19 -1.00 6.06 -3.47
C MET A 19 -2.20 6.52 -4.32
N ILE A 20 -2.23 7.77 -4.79
CA ILE A 20 -3.31 8.24 -5.67
C ILE A 20 -3.31 7.49 -7.00
N LEU A 21 -2.15 7.35 -7.64
CA LEU A 21 -2.03 6.64 -8.91
C LEU A 21 -2.43 5.16 -8.76
N GLY A 22 -1.91 4.48 -7.74
CA GLY A 22 -2.24 3.08 -7.45
C GLY A 22 -3.73 2.89 -7.14
N GLY A 23 -4.35 3.83 -6.44
CA GLY A 23 -5.76 3.82 -6.12
C GLY A 23 -6.66 4.03 -7.34
N PHE A 24 -6.34 5.02 -8.19
CA PHE A 24 -7.10 5.28 -9.43
C PHE A 24 -7.07 4.08 -10.38
N ASN A 25 -5.90 3.47 -10.59
CA ASN A 25 -5.73 2.32 -11.48
C ASN A 25 -6.61 1.12 -11.08
N LYS A 26 -6.97 0.99 -9.80
CA LYS A 26 -7.86 -0.09 -9.31
C LYS A 26 -9.32 0.09 -9.69
N PHE A 27 -9.73 1.30 -10.09
CA PHE A 27 -11.10 1.59 -10.55
C PHE A 27 -11.23 1.64 -12.09
N GLU A 28 -10.11 1.80 -12.81
CA GLU A 28 -10.13 1.82 -14.28
C GLU A 28 -10.37 0.43 -14.89
N SER A 29 -9.85 -0.62 -14.25
CA SER A 29 -9.98 -1.99 -14.76
C SER A 29 -11.22 -2.67 -14.17
N PRO A 30 -12.17 -3.17 -14.99
CA PRO A 30 -13.29 -3.94 -14.48
C PRO A 30 -12.78 -5.22 -13.82
N SER A 31 -13.31 -5.56 -12.63
CA SER A 31 -12.96 -6.83 -12.00
C SER A 31 -13.45 -8.00 -12.85
N PRO A 32 -12.67 -9.09 -12.94
CA PRO A 32 -13.07 -10.30 -13.65
C PRO A 32 -14.31 -10.93 -13.03
N ALA A 33 -15.01 -11.75 -13.82
CA ALA A 33 -16.15 -12.50 -13.31
C ALA A 33 -15.68 -13.56 -12.30
N PRO A 34 -16.46 -13.89 -11.25
CA PRO A 34 -16.07 -14.89 -10.25
C PRO A 34 -15.76 -16.28 -10.84
N THR A 35 -16.32 -16.60 -12.01
CA THR A 35 -16.12 -17.88 -12.70
C THR A 35 -15.07 -17.84 -13.80
N GLU A 36 -14.51 -16.67 -14.12
CA GLU A 36 -13.67 -16.47 -15.30
C GLU A 36 -12.46 -17.41 -15.33
N MET A 37 -11.70 -17.48 -14.23
CA MET A 37 -10.57 -18.39 -14.09
C MET A 37 -10.97 -19.86 -14.23
N VAL A 38 -12.12 -20.26 -13.68
CA VAL A 38 -12.64 -21.63 -13.78
C VAL A 38 -13.04 -21.96 -15.22
N GLU A 39 -13.61 -20.99 -15.93
CA GLU A 39 -14.01 -21.14 -17.32
C GLU A 39 -12.80 -21.27 -18.26
N THR A 40 -11.75 -20.47 -18.06
CA THR A 40 -10.48 -20.59 -18.79
C THR A 40 -9.86 -21.98 -18.62
N ILE A 41 -9.82 -22.49 -17.38
CA ILE A 41 -9.34 -23.85 -17.09
C ILE A 41 -10.21 -24.91 -17.78
N LYS A 42 -11.54 -24.76 -17.74
CA LYS A 42 -12.47 -25.70 -18.41
C LYS A 42 -12.32 -25.71 -19.93
N LYS A 43 -11.92 -24.58 -20.53
CA LYS A 43 -11.63 -24.46 -21.97
C LYS A 43 -10.29 -25.08 -22.37
N GLY A 44 -9.46 -25.49 -21.39
CA GLY A 44 -8.12 -26.02 -21.64
C GLY A 44 -7.12 -24.95 -22.05
N GLU A 45 -7.42 -23.67 -21.77
CA GLU A 45 -6.53 -22.55 -22.05
C GLU A 45 -5.43 -22.46 -20.98
N GLU A 46 -4.22 -22.08 -21.40
CA GLU A 46 -3.11 -21.87 -20.49
C GLU A 46 -3.35 -20.60 -19.66
N VAL A 47 -3.51 -20.78 -18.35
CA VAL A 47 -3.75 -19.67 -17.41
C VAL A 47 -2.47 -18.90 -17.08
N ALA A 48 -1.33 -19.59 -16.98
CA ALA A 48 -0.04 -19.00 -16.65
C ALA A 48 1.13 -19.83 -17.20
N PRO A 49 2.23 -19.18 -17.62
CA PRO A 49 3.40 -19.85 -18.21
C PRO A 49 4.19 -20.69 -17.20
N ASN A 50 4.06 -20.41 -15.90
CA ASN A 50 4.72 -21.15 -14.84
C ASN A 50 3.97 -21.00 -13.50
N THR A 51 4.39 -21.77 -12.50
CA THR A 51 3.77 -21.79 -11.17
C THR A 51 3.96 -20.48 -10.39
N GLU A 52 5.01 -19.71 -10.65
CA GLU A 52 5.25 -18.42 -9.97
C GLU A 52 4.22 -17.38 -10.43
N VAL A 53 4.05 -17.23 -11.74
CA VAL A 53 3.03 -16.35 -12.35
C VAL A 53 1.62 -16.78 -11.96
N LEU A 54 1.37 -18.10 -11.87
CA LEU A 54 0.07 -18.63 -11.42
C LEU A 54 -0.29 -18.19 -9.99
N LYS A 55 0.68 -18.18 -9.07
CA LYS A 55 0.45 -17.73 -7.67
C LYS A 55 0.06 -16.26 -7.62
N ILE A 56 0.75 -15.42 -8.40
CA ILE A 56 0.49 -13.98 -8.50
C ILE A 56 -0.93 -13.74 -9.04
N GLN A 57 -1.27 -14.37 -10.16
CA GLN A 57 -2.60 -14.27 -10.75
C GLN A 57 -3.70 -14.73 -9.80
N ASN A 58 -3.51 -15.86 -9.11
CA ASN A 58 -4.48 -16.37 -8.13
C ASN A 58 -4.69 -15.40 -6.96
N TYR A 59 -3.62 -14.77 -6.47
CA TYR A 59 -3.71 -13.77 -5.42
C TYR A 59 -4.52 -12.54 -5.88
N ILE A 60 -4.20 -11.98 -7.05
CA ILE A 60 -4.88 -10.82 -7.61
C ILE A 60 -6.35 -11.13 -7.91
N PHE A 61 -6.61 -12.23 -8.62
CA PHE A 61 -7.97 -12.69 -8.92
C PHE A 61 -8.79 -12.89 -7.64
N GLY A 62 -8.19 -13.51 -6.62
CA GLY A 62 -8.83 -13.73 -5.33
C GLY A 62 -9.31 -12.45 -4.65
N MET A 63 -8.55 -11.37 -4.78
CA MET A 63 -8.91 -10.04 -4.26
C MET A 63 -9.97 -9.32 -5.12
N GLN A 64 -9.98 -9.56 -6.43
CA GLN A 64 -10.87 -8.87 -7.37
C GLN A 64 -12.24 -9.53 -7.54
N GLN A 65 -12.32 -10.86 -7.48
CA GLN A 65 -13.50 -11.66 -7.85
C GLN A 65 -14.78 -11.28 -7.09
N THR A 66 -14.68 -10.72 -5.88
CA THR A 66 -15.85 -10.34 -5.07
C THR A 66 -16.30 -8.90 -5.29
N ASN A 67 -15.58 -8.12 -6.10
CA ASN A 67 -15.77 -6.67 -6.27
C ASN A 67 -15.71 -5.84 -4.98
N TYR A 68 -15.20 -6.41 -3.88
CA TYR A 68 -15.15 -5.73 -2.59
C TYR A 68 -13.74 -5.28 -2.24
N PHE A 69 -12.82 -6.23 -2.04
CA PHE A 69 -11.51 -5.92 -1.45
C PHE A 69 -10.65 -5.04 -2.36
N TRP A 70 -10.64 -5.32 -3.67
CA TRP A 70 -9.88 -4.51 -4.63
C TRP A 70 -10.32 -3.04 -4.67
N GLN A 71 -11.64 -2.79 -4.66
CA GLN A 71 -12.20 -1.44 -4.62
C GLN A 71 -11.96 -0.76 -3.27
N PHE A 72 -12.12 -1.50 -2.17
CA PHE A 72 -11.81 -1.01 -0.83
C PHE A 72 -10.34 -0.60 -0.71
N LEU A 73 -9.41 -1.43 -1.19
CA LEU A 73 -7.99 -1.12 -1.23
C LEU A 73 -7.72 0.15 -2.03
N GLY A 74 -8.32 0.28 -3.23
CA GLY A 74 -8.23 1.50 -4.04
C GLY A 74 -8.73 2.75 -3.31
N PHE A 75 -9.86 2.66 -2.60
CA PHE A 75 -10.38 3.76 -1.79
C PHE A 75 -9.43 4.15 -0.65
N VAL A 76 -8.88 3.16 0.06
CA VAL A 76 -7.92 3.38 1.15
C VAL A 76 -6.66 4.08 0.63
N GLU A 77 -6.15 3.67 -0.52
CA GLU A 77 -5.00 4.30 -1.18
C GLU A 77 -5.29 5.74 -1.60
N LEU A 78 -6.44 6.01 -2.23
CA LEU A 78 -6.86 7.36 -2.59
C LEU A 78 -6.97 8.27 -1.35
N LEU A 79 -7.63 7.77 -0.30
CA LEU A 79 -7.79 8.50 0.96
C LEU A 79 -6.42 8.82 1.58
N ALA A 80 -5.55 7.81 1.71
CA ALA A 80 -4.21 8.00 2.25
C ALA A 80 -3.39 8.99 1.42
N GLY A 81 -3.45 8.88 0.09
CA GLY A 81 -2.77 9.73 -0.87
C GLY A 81 -3.18 11.20 -0.74
N VAL A 82 -4.49 11.49 -0.69
CA VAL A 82 -5.02 12.84 -0.48
C VAL A 82 -4.55 13.43 0.85
N LEU A 83 -4.62 12.64 1.94
CA LEU A 83 -4.16 13.09 3.25
C LEU A 83 -2.65 13.38 3.27
N LEU A 84 -1.84 12.59 2.57
CA LEU A 84 -0.40 12.80 2.43
C LEU A 84 -0.09 14.09 1.66
N ILE A 85 -0.70 14.28 0.50
CA ILE A 85 -0.46 15.46 -0.35
C ILE A 85 -0.89 16.75 0.36
N SER A 86 -1.96 16.71 1.17
CA SER A 86 -2.45 17.87 1.93
C SER A 86 -1.41 18.51 2.87
N GLN A 87 -0.34 17.78 3.20
CA GLN A 87 0.69 18.11 4.20
C GLN A 87 0.17 18.21 5.64
N LEU A 88 -1.03 18.75 5.84
CA LEU A 88 -1.69 18.94 7.12
C LEU A 88 -2.00 17.61 7.82
N PHE A 89 -2.59 16.66 7.07
CA PHE A 89 -2.97 15.34 7.60
C PHE A 89 -1.95 14.24 7.29
N SER A 90 -0.73 14.62 6.93
CA SER A 90 0.28 13.67 6.43
C SER A 90 0.65 12.55 7.41
N LEU A 91 0.58 12.77 8.73
CA LEU A 91 0.77 11.68 9.70
C LEU A 91 -0.37 10.65 9.62
N MET A 92 -1.62 11.10 9.57
CA MET A 92 -2.78 10.19 9.45
C MET A 92 -2.72 9.43 8.12
N GLY A 93 -2.43 10.14 7.03
CA GLY A 93 -2.24 9.52 5.71
C GLY A 93 -1.14 8.45 5.73
N ALA A 94 0.00 8.73 6.36
CA ALA A 94 1.10 7.77 6.50
C ALA A 94 0.70 6.53 7.33
N ILE A 95 -0.01 6.73 8.45
CA ILE A 95 -0.51 5.62 9.28
C ILE A 95 -1.51 4.74 8.50
N ILE A 96 -2.42 5.34 7.74
CA ILE A 96 -3.38 4.60 6.89
C ILE A 96 -2.64 3.87 5.75
N ALA A 97 -1.65 4.51 5.13
CA ALA A 97 -0.84 3.91 4.07
C ALA A 97 0.09 2.80 4.59
N LEU A 98 0.42 2.76 5.88
CA LEU A 98 1.38 1.82 6.43
C LEU A 98 1.03 0.34 6.16
N PRO A 99 -0.15 -0.17 6.53
CA PRO A 99 -0.54 -1.54 6.19
C PRO A 99 -0.53 -1.82 4.68
N VAL A 100 -0.87 -0.83 3.85
CA VAL A 100 -0.83 -0.94 2.39
C VAL A 100 0.61 -1.10 1.89
N THR A 101 1.51 -0.19 2.29
CA THR A 101 2.93 -0.26 1.90
C THR A 101 3.63 -1.52 2.40
N ILE A 102 3.25 -2.01 3.60
CA ILE A 102 3.73 -3.29 4.11
C ILE A 102 3.23 -4.42 3.21
N ASN A 103 1.94 -4.47 2.88
CA ASN A 103 1.40 -5.52 2.02
C ASN A 103 2.06 -5.51 0.62
N ILE A 104 2.24 -4.34 0.01
CA ILE A 104 2.93 -4.20 -1.28
C ILE A 104 4.37 -4.72 -1.20
N PHE A 105 5.13 -4.35 -0.16
CA PHE A 105 6.48 -4.85 0.04
C PHE A 105 6.50 -6.38 0.22
N LEU A 106 5.62 -6.92 1.07
CA LEU A 106 5.54 -8.35 1.33
C LEU A 106 5.08 -9.14 0.09
N PHE A 107 4.20 -8.57 -0.73
CA PHE A 107 3.80 -9.15 -2.01
C PHE A 107 5.03 -9.35 -2.90
N HIS A 108 5.84 -8.31 -3.14
CA HIS A 108 7.04 -8.46 -3.98
C HIS A 108 8.08 -9.36 -3.31
N LEU A 109 8.22 -9.31 -1.98
CA LEU A 109 9.19 -10.14 -1.27
C LEU A 109 8.89 -11.64 -1.37
N PHE A 110 7.60 -12.03 -1.34
CA PHE A 110 7.20 -13.43 -1.28
C PHE A 110 6.66 -14.00 -2.60
N LEU A 111 6.06 -13.17 -3.45
CA LEU A 111 5.45 -13.59 -4.70
C LEU A 111 6.30 -13.23 -5.93
N GLU A 112 7.13 -12.18 -5.85
CA GLU A 112 8.00 -11.72 -6.95
C GLU A 112 9.47 -11.49 -6.52
N PRO A 113 10.11 -12.41 -5.77
CA PRO A 113 11.47 -12.20 -5.27
C PRO A 113 12.52 -12.09 -6.38
N ASN A 114 12.21 -12.61 -7.57
CA ASN A 114 13.07 -12.57 -8.74
C ASN A 114 13.08 -11.16 -9.40
N GLU A 115 12.05 -10.35 -9.17
CA GLU A 115 11.92 -8.98 -9.67
C GLU A 115 12.62 -7.99 -8.71
N VAL A 116 13.94 -8.11 -8.61
CA VAL A 116 14.77 -7.35 -7.66
C VAL A 116 14.57 -5.84 -7.78
N GLY A 117 14.35 -5.33 -9.00
CA GLY A 117 14.11 -3.90 -9.24
C GLY A 117 12.85 -3.40 -8.54
N GLU A 118 11.74 -4.11 -8.70
CA GLU A 118 10.46 -3.76 -8.08
C GLU A 118 10.52 -3.95 -6.56
N LEU A 119 11.13 -5.04 -6.09
CA LEU A 119 11.33 -5.29 -4.66
C LEU A 119 12.10 -4.14 -3.99
N VAL A 120 13.16 -3.63 -4.60
CA VAL A 120 13.93 -2.48 -4.08
C VAL A 120 13.09 -1.21 -4.09
N GLN A 121 12.33 -0.96 -5.16
CA GLN A 121 11.45 0.21 -5.26
C GLN A 121 10.37 0.20 -4.15
N MET A 122 9.72 -0.94 -3.94
CA MET A 122 8.68 -1.08 -2.92
C MET A 122 9.24 -1.05 -1.49
N SER A 123 10.45 -1.58 -1.29
CA SER A 123 11.21 -1.38 -0.05
C SER A 123 11.46 0.10 0.23
N GLY A 124 11.86 0.86 -0.80
CA GLY A 124 12.03 2.31 -0.73
C GLY A 124 10.74 3.04 -0.33
N LEU A 125 9.60 2.64 -0.88
CA LEU A 125 8.29 3.21 -0.51
C LEU A 125 7.92 2.95 0.94
N LEU A 126 8.14 1.73 1.42
CA LEU A 126 7.93 1.39 2.84
C LEU A 126 8.83 2.23 3.74
N LEU A 127 10.11 2.39 3.38
CA LEU A 127 11.06 3.23 4.13
C LEU A 127 10.64 4.71 4.14
N ILE A 128 10.15 5.25 3.02
CA ILE A 128 9.59 6.61 2.95
C ILE A 128 8.41 6.75 3.90
N ASN A 129 7.49 5.79 3.92
CA ASN A 129 6.34 5.82 4.80
C ASN A 129 6.76 5.83 6.28
N LEU A 130 7.65 4.90 6.66
CA LEU A 130 8.23 4.84 8.01
C LEU A 130 8.96 6.14 8.38
N ALA A 131 9.68 6.76 7.43
CA ALA A 131 10.35 8.03 7.65
C ALA A 131 9.37 9.18 7.92
N ILE A 132 8.23 9.25 7.21
CA ILE A 132 7.19 10.28 7.45
C ILE A 132 6.62 10.13 8.87
N ILE A 133 6.33 8.90 9.29
CA ILE A 133 5.86 8.59 10.65
C ILE A 133 6.96 8.97 11.66
N GLY A 134 8.21 8.61 11.41
CA GLY A 134 9.37 8.93 12.24
C GLY A 134 9.60 10.44 12.39
N PHE A 135 9.47 11.23 11.32
CA PHE A 135 9.56 12.69 11.38
C PHE A 135 8.48 13.32 12.26
N SER A 136 7.36 12.61 12.43
CA SER A 136 6.24 13.02 13.25
C SER A 136 6.29 12.45 14.67
N PHE A 137 7.41 11.85 15.09
CA PHE A 137 7.58 11.21 16.41
C PHE A 137 7.12 12.07 17.57
N LYS A 138 7.41 13.38 17.55
CA LYS A 138 7.00 14.30 18.61
C LYS A 138 5.48 14.37 18.81
N LEU A 139 4.70 14.12 17.75
CA LEU A 139 3.23 14.17 17.78
C LEU A 139 2.62 12.91 18.40
N TRP A 140 3.15 11.72 18.04
CA TRP A 140 2.56 10.45 18.47
C TRP A 140 3.29 9.77 19.64
N LYS A 141 4.50 10.24 20.01
CA LYS A 141 5.22 9.75 21.20
C LYS A 141 4.36 9.70 22.48
N PRO A 142 3.51 10.70 22.79
CA PRO A 142 2.65 10.63 23.98
C PRO A 142 1.69 9.45 23.98
N MET A 143 1.33 8.92 22.80
CA MET A 143 0.45 7.75 22.66
C MET A 143 1.17 6.46 23.07
N LEU A 144 2.48 6.36 22.86
CA LEU A 144 3.26 5.18 23.31
C LEU A 144 3.59 5.21 24.79
N TYR A 145 3.96 6.39 25.29
CA TYR A 145 4.45 6.53 26.65
C TYR A 145 3.93 7.82 27.26
N ASN A 146 2.79 7.69 27.93
CA ASN A 146 2.20 8.76 28.71
C ASN A 146 2.59 8.59 30.18
N LYS A 147 3.54 9.41 30.67
CA LYS A 147 3.94 9.42 32.09
C LYS A 147 2.76 9.70 33.04
N THR A 148 1.70 10.33 32.54
CA THR A 148 0.50 10.65 33.29
C THR A 148 -0.50 9.49 33.31
N ALA A 149 -0.44 8.54 32.38
CA ALA A 149 -1.34 7.38 32.35
C ALA A 149 -1.10 6.38 33.50
N LEU A 150 0.10 6.39 34.10
CA LEU A 150 0.43 5.60 35.28
C LEU A 150 0.11 6.32 36.60
N LYS A 151 -0.33 7.58 36.54
CA LYS A 151 -0.86 8.28 37.71
C LYS A 151 -2.36 7.99 37.76
N PHE A 152 -2.74 6.95 38.49
CA PHE A 152 -4.09 6.84 39.02
C PHE A 152 -4.28 8.02 39.98
N SER A 153 -4.99 9.06 39.53
CA SER A 153 -5.60 10.04 40.44
C SER A 153 -6.94 9.52 40.89
#